data_AF-A0A4C1WNC6-F1
#
_entry.id   AF-A0A4C1WNC6-F1
#
_cell.length_a   1.000
_cell.length_b   1.000
_cell.length_c   1.000
_cell.angle_alpha   90.00
_cell.angle_beta   90.00
_cell.angle_gamma   90.00
#
_symmetry.space_group_name_H-M   'P 1'
#
loop_
_entity.id
_entity.type
_entity.pdbx_description
1 polymer ?
#
loop_
_entity_poly.entity_id
_entity_poly.type
_entity_poly.pdbx_seq_one_letter_code
_entity_poly.pdbx_strand_id
1 'polypeptide(L)'
;MAAEHNRGRRTVGDFLDIEKGFNRVWYWGLMCTLFLDNQIPLALVRTVASFLEGRNFYVTVEDATSDPRRISAGVPQGSCLSPCLYAVYTDDFPTLAD
;
A
#
# COMPACT_ATOMS: atom_id res chain seq x y z
N MET A 1 32.11 -11.39 20.83
CA MET A 1 31.23 -10.22 20.98
C MET A 1 29.74 -10.57 21.05
N ALA A 2 29.10 -11.17 20.03
CA ALA A 2 27.65 -11.49 20.13
C ALA A 2 27.29 -12.60 21.15
N ALA A 3 28.18 -13.59 21.34
CA ALA A 3 27.92 -14.72 22.24
C ALA A 3 27.93 -14.37 23.74
N GLU A 4 28.71 -13.37 24.15
CA GLU A 4 28.82 -12.98 25.58
C GLU A 4 27.61 -12.17 26.07
N HIS A 5 26.92 -11.46 25.17
CA HIS A 5 25.79 -10.59 25.55
C HIS A 5 24.46 -11.35 25.72
N ASN A 6 24.34 -12.55 25.15
CA ASN A 6 23.05 -13.23 25.03
C ASN A 6 22.63 -14.02 26.30
N ARG A 7 23.45 -14.09 27.37
CA ARG A 7 23.12 -14.75 28.67
C ARG A 7 22.39 -16.10 28.58
N GLY A 8 22.61 -16.88 27.51
CA GLY A 8 21.90 -18.15 27.26
C GLY A 8 20.43 -18.04 26.82
N ARG A 9 19.93 -16.85 26.48
CA ARG A 9 18.56 -16.63 25.98
C ARG A 9 18.48 -16.96 24.48
N ARG A 10 17.29 -17.35 24.03
CA ARG A 10 16.99 -17.62 22.62
C ARG A 10 16.11 -16.50 22.08
N THR A 11 16.51 -15.94 20.95
CA THR A 11 15.71 -14.95 20.21
C THR A 11 15.06 -15.66 19.03
N VAL A 12 13.76 -15.46 18.86
CA VAL A 12 13.00 -15.93 17.69
C VAL A 12 12.54 -14.69 16.95
N GLY A 13 12.71 -14.67 15.62
CA GLY A 13 12.20 -13.64 14.75
C GLY A 13 11.11 -14.23 13.86
N ASP A 14 10.05 -13.46 13.65
CA ASP A 14 9.01 -13.75 12.65
C ASP A 14 9.05 -12.66 11.58
N PHE A 15 9.03 -13.07 10.32
CA PHE A 15 9.17 -12.17 9.16
C PHE A 15 7.98 -12.41 8.24
N LEU A 16 7.10 -11.42 8.16
CA LEU A 16 5.90 -11.46 7.34
C LEU A 16 6.16 -10.77 6.01
N ASP A 17 5.77 -11.43 4.91
CA ASP A 17 5.81 -10.86 3.57
C ASP A 17 4.38 -10.69 3.03
N ILE A 18 4.07 -9.50 2.53
CA ILE A 18 2.73 -9.16 2.03
C ILE A 18 2.69 -9.40 0.53
N GLU A 19 1.97 -10.45 0.12
CA GLU A 19 1.79 -10.77 -1.29
C GLU A 19 1.06 -9.62 -2.02
N LYS A 20 1.70 -9.09 -3.08
CA LYS A 20 1.12 -8.08 -3.99
C LYS A 20 0.65 -6.82 -3.24
N GLY A 21 1.42 -6.33 -2.27
CA GLY A 21 1.06 -5.18 -1.43
C GLY A 21 0.48 -4.00 -2.22
N PHE A 22 1.17 -3.54 -3.27
CA PHE A 22 0.69 -2.41 -4.07
C PHE A 22 -0.60 -2.70 -4.85
N ASN A 23 -0.90 -3.95 -5.20
CA ASN A 23 -2.13 -4.29 -5.91
C ASN A 23 -3.34 -4.46 -4.97
N ARG A 24 -3.09 -4.57 -3.66
CA ARG A 24 -4.12 -4.90 -2.65
C ARG A 24 -4.52 -3.72 -1.75
N VAL A 25 -3.92 -2.55 -1.94
CA VAL A 25 -4.31 -1.33 -1.19
C VAL A 25 -5.80 -1.07 -1.33
N TRP A 26 -6.51 -1.02 -0.20
CA TRP A 26 -7.94 -0.77 -0.20
C TRP A 26 -8.22 0.72 -0.43
N TYR A 27 -8.84 1.04 -1.58
CA TYR A 27 -9.10 2.42 -2.00
C TYR A 27 -9.88 3.21 -0.94
N TRP A 28 -11.01 2.68 -0.46
CA TRP A 28 -11.86 3.39 0.50
C TRP A 28 -11.15 3.58 1.85
N GLY A 29 -10.41 2.57 2.33
CA GLY A 29 -9.61 2.68 3.55
C GLY A 29 -8.58 3.79 3.45
N LEU A 30 -7.78 3.81 2.37
CA LEU A 30 -6.79 4.86 2.12
C LEU A 30 -7.44 6.25 2.02
N MET A 31 -8.58 6.38 1.34
CA MET A 31 -9.29 7.67 1.23
C MET A 31 -9.81 8.15 2.58
N CYS A 32 -10.33 7.24 3.42
CA CYS A 32 -10.75 7.55 4.78
C CYS A 32 -9.58 8.03 5.63
N THR A 33 -8.44 7.34 5.62
CA THR A 33 -7.23 7.74 6.35
C THR A 33 -6.79 9.15 5.94
N LEU A 34 -6.67 9.41 4.64
CA LEU A 34 -6.27 10.72 4.11
C LEU A 34 -7.27 11.84 4.42
N PHE A 35 -8.57 11.53 4.43
CA PHE A 35 -9.62 12.51 4.70
C PHE A 35 -9.73 12.86 6.19
N LEU A 36 -9.47 11.90 7.07
CA LEU A 36 -9.53 12.08 8.52
C LEU A 36 -8.26 12.74 9.09
N ASP A 37 -7.16 12.75 8.36
CA ASP A 37 -5.96 13.49 8.74
C ASP A 37 -6.12 15.00 8.50
N ASN A 38 -6.31 15.74 9.59
CA ASN A 38 -6.48 17.19 9.59
C ASN A 38 -5.24 17.97 9.11
N GLN A 39 -4.08 17.34 8.95
CA GLN A 39 -2.87 17.97 8.42
C GLN A 39 -2.79 17.92 6.89
N ILE A 40 -3.63 17.10 6.24
CA ILE A 40 -3.59 16.95 4.78
C ILE A 40 -4.60 17.91 4.14
N PRO A 41 -4.16 18.83 3.25
CA PRO A 41 -5.07 19.68 2.52
C PRO A 41 -6.07 18.88 1.68
N LEU A 42 -7.36 19.24 1.75
CA LEU A 42 -8.43 18.58 0.98
C LEU A 42 -8.15 18.54 -0.54
N ALA A 43 -7.42 19.54 -1.06
CA ALA A 43 -6.98 19.56 -2.45
C ALA A 43 -6.12 18.34 -2.79
N LEU A 44 -5.19 17.95 -1.92
CA LEU A 44 -4.35 16.77 -2.12
C LEU A 44 -5.17 15.48 -2.03
N VAL A 45 -6.10 15.38 -1.08
CA VAL A 45 -7.01 14.23 -0.98
C VAL A 45 -7.78 14.03 -2.29
N ARG A 46 -8.30 15.12 -2.87
CA ARG A 46 -8.98 15.09 -4.18
C ARG A 46 -8.04 14.70 -5.32
N THR A 47 -6.79 15.17 -5.30
CA THR A 47 -5.77 14.77 -6.28
C THR A 47 -5.50 13.27 -6.21
N VAL A 48 -5.36 12.70 -5.01
CA VAL A 48 -5.14 11.26 -4.84
C VAL A 48 -6.37 10.47 -5.27
N ALA A 49 -7.58 10.91 -4.91
CA ALA A 49 -8.82 10.28 -5.37
C ALA A 49 -8.87 10.23 -6.90
N SER A 50 -8.64 11.36 -7.57
CA SER A 50 -8.59 11.44 -9.03
C SER A 50 -7.48 10.59 -9.65
N PHE A 51 -6.35 10.43 -8.96
CA PHE A 51 -5.23 9.59 -9.42
C PHE A 51 -5.56 8.09 -9.38
N LEU A 52 -6.39 7.67 -8.43
CA LEU A 52 -6.70 6.25 -8.19
C LEU A 52 -8.05 5.81 -8.80
N GLU A 53 -8.99 6.73 -9.02
CA GLU A 53 -10.32 6.46 -9.57
C GLU A 53 -10.29 6.16 -11.07
N GLY A 54 -11.27 5.39 -11.56
CA GLY A 54 -11.54 5.23 -13.00
C GLY A 54 -10.48 4.44 -13.79
N ARG A 55 -9.49 3.85 -13.11
CA ARG A 55 -8.43 3.09 -13.78
C ARG A 55 -8.94 1.78 -14.36
N ASN A 56 -8.50 1.49 -15.59
CA ASN A 56 -8.74 0.23 -16.28
C ASN A 56 -7.40 -0.33 -16.79
N PHE A 57 -7.37 -1.64 -17.03
CA PHE A 57 -6.27 -2.31 -17.71
C PHE A 57 -6.81 -3.27 -18.78
N TYR A 58 -5.98 -3.58 -19.75
CA TYR A 58 -6.19 -4.66 -20.71
C TYR A 58 -4.86 -5.34 -20.97
N VAL A 59 -4.91 -6.52 -21.59
CA VAL A 59 -3.72 -7.29 -21.93
C VAL A 59 -3.75 -7.58 -23.42
N THR A 60 -2.60 -7.36 -24.08
CA THR A 60 -2.39 -7.74 -25.48
C THR A 60 -1.30 -8.79 -25.53
N VAL A 61 -1.58 -9.90 -26.23
CA VAL A 61 -0.63 -10.98 -26.50
C VAL A 61 -0.72 -11.29 -27.98
N GLU A 62 0.40 -11.10 -28.70
CA GLU A 62 0.45 -11.19 -30.16
C GLU A 62 -0.63 -10.30 -30.81
N ASP A 63 -1.57 -10.91 -31.54
CA ASP A 63 -2.62 -10.21 -32.27
C ASP A 63 -3.96 -10.14 -31.50
N ALA A 64 -4.00 -10.67 -30.28
CA ALA A 64 -5.19 -10.71 -29.44
C ALA A 64 -5.12 -9.67 -28.31
N THR A 65 -6.19 -8.89 -28.14
CA THR A 65 -6.34 -7.92 -27.06
C THR A 65 -7.59 -8.24 -26.23
N SER A 66 -7.44 -8.25 -24.90
CA SER A 66 -8.57 -8.47 -23.98
C SER A 66 -9.48 -7.25 -23.91
N ASP A 67 -10.74 -7.47 -23.53
CA ASP A 67 -11.59 -6.36 -23.10
C ASP A 67 -10.97 -5.61 -21.91
N PRO A 68 -11.17 -4.28 -21.82
CA PRO A 68 -10.76 -3.52 -20.65
C PRO A 68 -11.44 -4.03 -19.37
N ARG A 69 -10.67 -4.12 -18.29
CA ARG A 69 -11.15 -4.46 -16.95
C ARG A 69 -10.83 -3.35 -15.97
N ARG A 70 -11.77 -3.09 -15.06
CA ARG A 70 -11.63 -2.07 -14.02
C ARG A 70 -10.67 -2.50 -12.92
N ILE A 71 -9.85 -1.57 -12.44
CA ILE A 71 -9.02 -1.72 -11.25
C ILE A 71 -9.80 -1.18 -10.06
N SER A 72 -10.13 -2.04 -9.09
CA SER A 72 -10.90 -1.69 -7.89
C SER A 72 -10.05 -1.51 -6.62
N ALA A 73 -8.78 -1.95 -6.67
CA ALA A 73 -7.86 -1.89 -5.54
C ALA A 73 -6.42 -1.67 -6.03
N GLY A 74 -5.57 -1.27 -5.09
CA GLY A 74 -4.15 -1.06 -5.31
C GLY A 74 -3.79 0.35 -5.78
N VAL A 75 -2.50 0.65 -5.68
CA VAL A 75 -1.86 1.85 -6.22
C VAL A 75 -1.03 1.47 -7.48
N PRO A 76 -0.85 2.36 -8.47
CA PRO A 76 -0.12 2.03 -9.69
C PRO A 76 1.36 1.72 -9.43
N GLN A 77 1.83 0.51 -9.72
CA GLN A 77 3.26 0.19 -9.68
C GLN A 77 4.03 1.07 -10.69
N GLY A 78 5.18 1.60 -10.27
CA GLY A 78 6.00 2.50 -11.09
C GLY A 78 5.66 4.00 -10.97
N SER A 79 4.56 4.37 -10.30
CA SER A 79 4.31 5.78 -9.95
C SER A 79 5.13 6.21 -8.74
N CYS A 80 5.63 7.45 -8.76
CA CYS A 80 6.37 8.04 -7.64
C CYS A 80 5.50 8.26 -6.39
N LEU A 81 4.18 8.37 -6.54
CA LEU A 81 3.26 8.56 -5.41
C LEU A 81 2.94 7.24 -4.70
N SER A 82 3.01 6.11 -5.40
CA SER A 82 2.56 4.82 -4.89
C SER A 82 3.28 4.35 -3.62
N PRO A 83 4.61 4.48 -3.47
CA PRO A 83 5.29 4.15 -2.22
C PRO A 83 4.80 4.98 -1.03
N CYS A 84 4.53 6.27 -1.24
CA CYS A 84 4.05 7.17 -0.18
C CYS A 84 2.61 6.81 0.24
N LEU A 85 1.74 6.55 -0.74
CA LEU A 85 0.37 6.10 -0.49
C LEU A 85 0.33 4.73 0.19
N TYR A 86 1.26 3.83 -0.12
CA TYR A 86 1.38 2.54 0.56
C TYR A 86 1.82 2.72 2.01
N ALA A 87 2.79 3.60 2.28
CA ALA A 87 3.23 3.89 3.65
C ALA A 87 2.07 4.42 4.52
N VAL A 88 1.30 5.39 4.00
CA VAL A 88 0.10 5.92 4.68
C VAL A 88 -0.94 4.82 4.90
N TYR A 89 -1.14 3.94 3.91
CA TYR A 89 -2.08 2.82 4.03
C TYR A 89 -1.69 1.83 5.14
N THR A 90 -0.39 1.69 5.44
CA THR A 90 0.12 0.78 6.47
C THR A 90 0.47 1.47 7.78
N ASP A 91 0.15 2.76 7.94
CA ASP A 91 0.49 3.51 9.15
C ASP A 91 -0.38 3.11 10.35
N ASP A 92 -1.55 2.54 10.09
CA ASP A 92 -2.50 2.06 11.10
C ASP A 92 -2.19 0.65 11.63
N PHE A 93 -1.09 0.02 11.18
CA PHE A 93 -0.69 -1.27 11.71
C PHE A 93 -0.46 -1.15 13.22
N PRO A 94 -1.05 -2.06 14.04
CA PRO A 94 -0.93 -1.99 15.47
C PRO A 94 0.54 -2.09 15.86
N THR A 95 1.04 -1.04 16.51
CA THR A 95 2.30 -1.11 17.23
C THR A 95 2.07 -1.88 18.52
N LEU A 96 3.13 -2.50 19.04
CA LEU A 96 3.08 -3.03 20.40
C LEU A 96 2.79 -1.84 21.32
N ALA A 97 1.61 -1.83 21.95
CA ALA A 97 1.30 -0.86 22.99
C ALA A 97 2.33 -1.03 24.12
N ASP A 98 2.82 0.10 24.63
CA ASP A 98 3.59 0.12 25.89
C ASP A 98 2.76 -0.42 27.06
#